data_AF-A0A932A3G6-F1
#
_entry.id   AF-A0A932A3G6-F1
#
_cell.length_a   1.000
_cell.length_b   1.000
_cell.length_c   1.000
_cell.angle_alpha   90.00
_cell.angle_beta   90.00
_cell.angle_gamma   90.00
#
_symmetry.space_group_name_H-M   'P 1'
#
loop_
_entity.id
_entity.type
_entity.pdbx_description
1 polymer ?
#
loop_
_entity_poly.entity_id
_entity_poly.type
_entity_poly.pdbx_seq_one_letter_code
_entity_poly.pdbx_strand_id
1 'polypeptide(L)'
;MTSAEIQKHLEASILSVRKDVHRSQLKDEATFNEDLGFDSMGLVALASEMERRFGRSLPLAQWLESRRNQALSLGSLIHFLEDAFK
;
A
#
# COMPACT_ATOMS: atom_id res chain seq x y z
N MET A 1 -6.12 1.18 -14.77
CA MET A 1 -6.03 -0.05 -13.96
C MET A 1 -7.20 -0.07 -13.00
N THR A 2 -7.83 -1.21 -12.77
CA THR A 2 -9.03 -1.32 -11.92
C THR A 2 -8.67 -1.39 -10.43
N SER A 3 -9.62 -1.06 -9.55
CA SER A 3 -9.51 -1.23 -8.09
C SER A 3 -9.01 -2.62 -7.71
N ALA A 4 -9.61 -3.66 -8.31
CA ALA A 4 -9.30 -5.04 -8.03
C ALA A 4 -7.86 -5.43 -8.41
N GLU A 5 -7.33 -4.87 -9.50
CA GLU A 5 -5.94 -5.06 -9.91
C GLU A 5 -4.97 -4.37 -8.94
N ILE A 6 -5.26 -3.13 -8.55
CA ILE A 6 -4.46 -2.37 -7.57
C ILE A 6 -4.42 -3.13 -6.25
N GLN A 7 -5.59 -3.53 -5.74
CA GLN A 7 -5.72 -4.28 -4.50
C GLN A 7 -4.91 -5.58 -4.56
N LYS A 8 -5.07 -6.37 -5.62
CA LYS A 8 -4.32 -7.62 -5.81
C LYS A 8 -2.81 -7.40 -5.78
N HIS A 9 -2.32 -6.36 -6.46
CA HIS A 9 -0.88 -6.05 -6.46
C HIS A 9 -0.40 -5.56 -5.10
N LEU A 10 -1.16 -4.70 -4.43
CA LEU A 10 -0.86 -4.19 -3.10
C LEU A 10 -0.79 -5.31 -2.06
N GLU A 11 -1.82 -6.17 -2.00
CA GLU A 11 -1.85 -7.31 -1.09
C GLU A 11 -0.65 -8.24 -1.32
N ALA A 12 -0.31 -8.51 -2.58
CA ALA A 12 0.83 -9.33 -2.93
C ALA A 12 2.17 -8.68 -2.53
N SER A 13 2.30 -7.35 -2.63
CA SER A 13 3.46 -6.63 -2.13
C SER A 13 3.58 -6.72 -0.61
N ILE A 14 2.47 -6.52 0.11
CA ILE A 14 2.42 -6.59 1.58
C ILE A 14 2.88 -7.96 2.07
N LEU A 15 2.29 -9.05 1.54
CA LEU A 15 2.63 -10.42 1.93
C LEU A 15 4.06 -10.82 1.55
N SER A 16 4.66 -10.15 0.55
CA SER A 16 6.04 -10.38 0.15
C SER A 16 7.04 -9.72 1.11
N VAL A 17 6.71 -8.53 1.62
CA VAL A 17 7.57 -7.78 2.55
C VAL A 17 7.38 -8.23 3.99
N ARG A 18 6.14 -8.61 4.36
CA ARG A 18 5.77 -9.03 5.72
C ARG A 18 5.14 -10.41 5.70
N LYS A 19 5.94 -11.41 6.09
CA LYS A 19 5.55 -12.82 6.15
C LYS A 19 4.64 -13.16 7.34
N ASP A 20 4.61 -12.28 8.34
CA ASP A 20 3.79 -12.32 9.53
C ASP A 20 2.36 -11.78 9.31
N VAL A 21 2.13 -11.09 8.19
CA VAL A 21 0.80 -10.59 7.82
C VAL A 21 0.01 -11.68 7.08
N HIS A 22 -1.24 -11.88 7.48
CA HIS A 22 -2.17 -12.80 6.82
C HIS A 22 -3.19 -12.05 5.96
N ARG A 23 -3.68 -12.71 4.89
CA ARG A 23 -4.71 -12.14 3.99
C ARG A 23 -5.96 -11.66 4.73
N SER A 24 -6.35 -12.32 5.82
CA SER A 24 -7.51 -11.93 6.63
C SER A 24 -7.37 -10.56 7.32
N GLN A 25 -6.14 -10.04 7.40
CA GLN A 25 -5.83 -8.71 7.95
C GLN A 25 -5.85 -7.60 6.88
N LEU A 26 -5.90 -7.96 5.59
CA LEU A 26 -5.83 -7.01 4.48
C LEU A 26 -7.24 -6.48 4.17
N LYS A 27 -7.69 -5.54 4.99
CA LYS A 27 -8.97 -4.83 4.85
C LYS A 27 -8.72 -3.36 4.52
N ASP A 28 -9.70 -2.67 3.94
CA ASP A 28 -9.55 -1.27 3.52
C ASP A 28 -9.23 -0.33 4.69
N GLU A 29 -9.78 -0.61 5.86
CA GLU A 29 -9.53 0.12 7.10
C GLU A 29 -8.19 -0.21 7.75
N ALA A 30 -7.53 -1.31 7.37
CA ALA A 30 -6.27 -1.73 7.98
C ALA A 30 -5.17 -0.72 7.70
N THR A 31 -4.51 -0.29 8.76
CA THR A 31 -3.41 0.67 8.74
C THR A 31 -2.07 -0.01 8.54
N PHE A 32 -1.19 0.60 7.76
CA PHE A 32 0.14 0.04 7.52
C PHE A 32 0.96 -0.05 8.81
N ASN A 33 0.86 0.94 9.69
CA ASN A 33 1.64 1.00 10.92
C ASN A 33 1.04 0.15 12.05
N GLU A 34 -0.20 0.38 12.46
CA GLU A 34 -0.75 -0.25 13.67
C GLU A 34 -1.24 -1.67 13.41
N ASP A 35 -1.95 -1.91 12.31
CA ASP A 35 -2.56 -3.23 12.03
C ASP A 35 -1.60 -4.19 11.32
N LEU A 36 -0.76 -3.66 10.43
CA LEU A 36 0.16 -4.45 9.61
C LEU A 36 1.62 -4.34 10.08
N GLY A 37 1.89 -3.49 11.08
CA GLY A 37 3.18 -3.41 11.76
C GLY A 37 4.33 -2.80 10.94
N PHE A 38 4.07 -2.14 9.81
CA PHE A 38 5.12 -1.50 9.00
C PHE A 38 5.70 -0.27 9.70
N ASP A 39 6.99 -0.30 9.97
CA ASP A 39 7.77 0.87 10.35
C ASP A 39 8.25 1.64 9.12
N SER A 40 9.00 2.73 9.33
CA SER A 40 9.51 3.56 8.22
C SER A 40 10.34 2.78 7.20
N MET A 41 11.15 1.80 7.64
CA MET A 41 11.95 0.98 6.71
C MET A 41 11.08 -0.02 5.97
N GLY A 42 10.11 -0.61 6.65
CA GLY A 42 9.11 -1.49 6.06
C GLY A 42 8.31 -0.77 4.97
N LEU A 43 7.90 0.48 5.21
CA LEU A 43 7.19 1.29 4.21
C LEU A 43 8.05 1.56 2.97
N VAL A 44 9.35 1.81 3.14
CA VAL A 44 10.29 1.94 2.01
C VAL A 44 10.41 0.62 1.24
N ALA A 45 10.56 -0.51 1.93
CA ALA A 45 10.61 -1.81 1.29
C ALA A 45 9.31 -2.15 0.55
N LEU A 46 8.16 -1.80 1.13
CA LEU A 46 6.85 -1.93 0.50
C LEU A 46 6.76 -1.08 -0.76
N ALA A 47 7.19 0.19 -0.70
CA ALA A 47 7.21 1.08 -1.86
C ALA A 47 8.03 0.46 -3.01
N SER A 48 9.25 -0.01 -2.73
CA SER A 48 10.08 -0.66 -3.75
C SER A 48 9.44 -1.92 -4.34
N GLU A 49 8.83 -2.76 -3.50
CA GLU A 49 8.15 -3.97 -3.96
C GLU A 49 6.90 -3.67 -4.80
N MET A 50 6.15 -2.63 -4.43
CA MET A 50 5.04 -2.13 -5.23
C MET A 50 5.51 -1.63 -6.59
N GLU A 51 6.51 -0.74 -6.65
CA GLU A 51 7.01 -0.26 -7.94
C GLU A 51 7.49 -1.40 -8.84
N ARG A 52 8.16 -2.41 -8.26
CA ARG A 52 8.56 -3.63 -8.97
C ARG A 52 7.37 -4.41 -9.52
N ARG A 53 6.29 -4.59 -8.73
CA ARG A 53 5.10 -5.34 -9.17
C ARG A 53 4.24 -4.59 -10.17
N PHE A 54 4.13 -3.28 -10.03
CA PHE A 54 3.37 -2.42 -10.92
C PHE A 54 4.15 -2.09 -12.20
N GLY A 55 5.46 -2.35 -12.23
CA GLY A 55 6.32 -2.13 -13.38
C GLY A 55 6.54 -0.65 -13.70
N ARG A 56 6.29 0.24 -12.73
CA ARG A 56 6.44 1.69 -12.87
C ARG A 56 6.64 2.34 -11.50
N SER A 57 7.19 3.55 -11.51
CA SER A 57 7.22 4.36 -10.30
C SER A 57 5.81 4.79 -9.90
N LEU A 58 5.58 4.85 -8.58
CA LEU A 58 4.29 5.20 -7.99
C LEU A 58 4.45 6.52 -7.21
N PRO A 59 3.45 7.42 -7.24
CA PRO A 59 3.52 8.71 -6.54
C PRO A 59 3.29 8.57 -5.02
N LEU A 60 3.96 7.60 -4.36
CA LEU A 60 3.77 7.27 -2.95
C LEU A 60 4.20 8.40 -2.00
N ALA A 61 5.19 9.21 -2.40
CA ALA A 61 5.57 10.41 -1.64
C ALA A 61 4.40 11.42 -1.57
N GLN A 62 3.70 11.65 -2.69
CA GLN A 62 2.54 12.54 -2.73
C GLN A 62 1.39 11.98 -1.89
N TRP A 63 1.20 10.66 -1.89
CA TRP A 63 0.22 10.01 -1.04
C TRP A 63 0.53 10.25 0.45
N LEU A 64 1.78 10.03 0.88
CA LEU A 64 2.20 10.29 2.27
C LEU A 64 1.99 11.76 2.67
N GLU A 65 2.33 12.70 1.78
CA GLU A 65 2.12 14.14 2.02
C GLU A 65 0.65 14.50 2.15
N SER A 66 -0.21 13.95 1.28
CA SER A 66 -1.67 14.15 1.33
C SER A 66 -2.31 13.60 2.62
N ARG A 67 -1.61 12.70 3.31
CA ARG A 67 -2.08 11.96 4.48
C ARG A 67 -1.30 12.30 5.76
N ARG A 68 -0.53 13.40 5.80
CA ARG A 68 0.38 13.72 6.92
C ARG A 68 -0.24 13.62 8.33
N ASN A 69 -1.54 13.88 8.45
CA ASN A 69 -2.28 13.83 9.72
C ASN A 69 -3.42 12.80 9.70
N GLN A 70 -3.35 11.80 8.83
CA GLN A 70 -4.36 10.77 8.66
C GLN A 70 -3.74 9.38 8.74
N ALA A 71 -4.56 8.39 9.06
CA ALA A 71 -4.15 7.00 9.01
C ALA A 71 -3.75 6.60 7.58
N LEU A 72 -2.60 5.95 7.46
CA LEU A 72 -2.14 5.33 6.22
C LEU A 72 -2.81 3.96 6.12
N SER A 73 -3.96 3.87 5.47
CA SER A 73 -4.72 2.62 5.32
C SER A 73 -4.62 2.02 3.91
N LEU A 74 -4.93 0.74 3.78
CA LEU A 74 -4.98 0.06 2.48
C LEU A 74 -5.94 0.74 1.51
N GLY A 75 -7.17 0.99 1.94
CA GLY A 75 -8.19 1.65 1.12
C GLY A 75 -7.76 3.06 0.70
N SER A 76 -7.05 3.77 1.58
CA SER A 76 -6.53 5.10 1.28
C SER A 76 -5.52 5.10 0.13
N LEU A 77 -4.69 4.06 0.05
CA LEU A 77 -3.67 3.91 -0.98
C LEU A 77 -4.28 3.40 -2.28
N ILE A 78 -5.21 2.44 -2.19
CA ILE A 78 -5.97 1.96 -3.35
C ILE A 78 -6.66 3.13 -4.04
N HIS A 79 -7.42 3.93 -3.30
CA HIS A 79 -8.16 5.06 -3.87
C HIS A 79 -7.24 6.10 -4.51
N PHE A 80 -6.13 6.44 -3.85
CA PHE A 80 -5.13 7.35 -4.40
C PHE A 80 -4.52 6.82 -5.71
N LEU A 81 -4.20 5.53 -5.75
CA LEU A 81 -3.65 4.91 -6.95
C LEU A 81 -4.68 4.84 -8.06
N GLU A 82 -5.94 4.52 -7.77
CA GLU A 82 -7.02 4.55 -8.76
C GLU A 82 -7.08 5.90 -9.46
N ASP A 83 -7.04 6.99 -8.71
CA ASP A 83 -7.03 8.35 -9.26
C ASP A 83 -5.77 8.64 -10.09
N ALA A 84 -4.60 8.12 -9.68
CA ALA A 84 -3.34 8.26 -10.41
C ALA A 84 -3.22 7.35 -11.66
N PHE A 85 -4.14 6.40 -11.83
CA PHE A 85 -4.21 5.46 -12.97
C PHE A 85 -5.39 5.72 -13.91
N LYS A 86 -6.25 6.71 -13.60
CA LYS A 86 -7.23 7.27 -14.54
C LYS A 86 -6.51 7.98 -15.68
#